data_AF-A0A7W1LPL0-F1
#
_entry.id   AF-A0A7W1LPL0-F1
#
_cell.length_a   1.000
_cell.length_b   1.000
_cell.length_c   1.000
_cell.angle_alpha   90.00
_cell.angle_beta   90.00
_cell.angle_gamma   90.00
#
_symmetry.space_group_name_H-M   'P 1'
#
loop_
_entity.id
_entity.type
_entity.pdbx_description
1 polymer ?
#
loop_
_entity_poly.entity_id
_entity_poly.type
_entity_poly.pdbx_seq_one_letter_code
_entity_poly.pdbx_strand_id
1 'polypeptide(L)'
;MDAFQAIVLGIVQGLTEFLPISSTAHLRIVPAFMGWEDPGAAFTAVTQLGTLAAVLLYFRADLWRIARVWSASLRRPELRSELDARMGWYIILGTIPIGVCGLVFADQIES
;
A
#
# COMPACT_ATOMS: atom_id res chain seq x y z
N MET A 1 -17.57 11.04 13.36
CA MET A 1 -17.95 10.07 12.31
C MET A 1 -18.88 9.03 12.88
N ASP A 2 -20.00 8.81 12.20
CA ASP A 2 -20.90 7.69 12.47
C ASP A 2 -20.40 6.40 11.81
N ALA A 3 -20.81 5.24 12.33
CA ALA A 3 -20.42 3.93 11.81
C ALA A 3 -20.83 3.75 10.33
N PHE A 4 -21.98 4.30 9.94
CA PHE A 4 -22.42 4.26 8.54
C PHE A 4 -21.45 5.02 7.61
N GLN A 5 -21.03 6.23 8.01
CA GLN A 5 -20.05 7.03 7.26
C GLN A 5 -18.72 6.27 7.14
N ALA A 6 -18.26 5.65 8.23
CA ALA A 6 -17.03 4.88 8.23
C ALA A 6 -17.08 3.68 7.27
N ILE A 7 -18.21 2.96 7.21
CA ILE A 7 -18.40 1.85 6.27
C ILE A 7 -18.37 2.36 4.82
N VAL A 8 -19.11 3.42 4.51
CA VAL A 8 -19.16 3.99 3.16
C VAL A 8 -17.78 4.46 2.71
N LEU A 9 -17.10 5.25 3.53
CA LEU A 9 -15.76 5.76 3.22
C LEU A 9 -14.71 4.64 3.16
N GLY A 10 -14.85 3.60 4.00
CA GLY A 10 -14.01 2.41 3.94
C GLY A 10 -14.18 1.64 2.62
N ILE A 11 -15.41 1.51 2.12
CA ILE A 11 -15.68 0.91 0.80
C ILE A 11 -15.08 1.77 -0.31
N VAL A 12 -15.27 3.09 -0.26
CA VAL A 12 -14.69 4.03 -1.23
C VAL A 12 -13.17 3.90 -1.26
N GLN A 13 -12.51 3.92 -0.09
CA GLN A 13 -11.06 3.73 0.00
C GLN A 13 -10.65 2.37 -0.59
N GLY A 14 -11.31 1.28 -0.19
CA GLY A 14 -11.00 -0.06 -0.67
C GLY A 14 -11.13 -0.23 -2.19
N LEU A 15 -12.13 0.42 -2.81
CA LEU A 15 -12.33 0.36 -4.26
C LEU A 15 -11.35 1.27 -5.02
N THR A 16 -11.04 2.44 -4.47
CA THR A 16 -10.27 3.48 -5.17
C THR A 16 -8.76 3.35 -4.97
N GLU A 17 -8.30 2.67 -3.92
CA GLU A 17 -6.86 2.52 -3.65
C GLU A 17 -6.15 1.64 -4.70
N PHE A 18 -6.83 0.61 -5.21
CA PHE A 18 -6.26 -0.30 -6.21
C PHE A 18 -6.45 0.18 -7.64
N LEU A 19 -7.29 1.21 -7.84
CA LEU A 19 -7.52 1.82 -9.12
C LEU A 19 -6.67 3.09 -9.24
N PRO A 20 -6.07 3.39 -10.41
CA PRO A 20 -5.25 4.59 -10.59
C PRO A 20 -6.11 5.85 -10.75
N ILE A 21 -6.97 6.15 -9.77
CA ILE A 21 -7.98 7.22 -9.78
C ILE A 21 -7.92 8.15 -8.56
N SER A 22 -6.87 8.05 -7.74
CA SER A 22 -6.65 8.83 -6.51
C SER A 22 -7.70 8.61 -5.42
N SER A 23 -7.39 7.71 -4.48
CA SER A 23 -8.23 7.43 -3.31
C SER A 23 -8.39 8.63 -2.38
N THR A 24 -7.32 9.41 -2.19
CA THR A 24 -7.34 10.63 -1.36
C THR A 24 -8.30 11.71 -1.89
N ALA A 25 -8.43 11.85 -3.21
CA ALA A 25 -9.43 12.75 -3.79
C ALA A 25 -10.85 12.27 -3.49
N HIS A 26 -11.13 10.97 -3.64
CA HIS A 26 -12.45 10.41 -3.36
C HIS A 26 -12.84 10.52 -1.88
N LEU A 27 -11.88 10.32 -0.95
CA LEU A 27 -12.11 10.52 0.48
C LEU A 27 -12.36 11.98 0.89
N ARG A 28 -12.00 12.97 0.06
CA ARG A 28 -12.38 14.37 0.26
C ARG A 28 -13.72 14.72 -0.39
N ILE A 29 -13.94 14.21 -1.60
CA ILE A 29 -15.11 14.53 -2.42
C ILE A 29 -16.38 13.92 -1.85
N VAL A 30 -16.35 12.64 -1.43
CA VAL A 30 -17.55 11.94 -0.94
C VAL A 30 -18.14 12.59 0.31
N PRO A 31 -17.36 12.89 1.38
CA PRO A 31 -17.88 13.63 2.52
C PRO A 31 -18.42 15.01 2.16
N ALA A 32 -17.71 15.76 1.31
CA ALA A 32 -18.13 17.10 0.89
C ALA A 32 -19.48 17.09 0.16
N PHE A 33 -19.71 16.12 -0.74
CA PHE A 33 -21.00 15.97 -1.42
C PHE A 33 -22.14 15.54 -0.49
N MET A 34 -21.83 14.74 0.54
CA MET A 34 -22.81 14.24 1.50
C MET A 34 -23.03 15.18 2.70
N GLY A 35 -22.31 16.31 2.77
CA GLY A 35 -22.35 17.24 3.89
C GLY A 35 -21.77 16.65 5.19
N TRP A 36 -20.87 15.68 5.09
CA TRP A 36 -20.18 15.07 6.23
C TRP A 36 -18.92 15.83 6.58
N GLU A 37 -18.54 15.77 7.86
CA GLU A 37 -17.24 16.27 8.31
C GLU A 37 -16.09 15.49 7.65
N ASP A 38 -14.93 16.15 7.54
CA ASP A 38 -13.72 15.50 7.05
C ASP A 38 -13.38 14.30 7.95
N PRO A 39 -13.19 13.09 7.38
CA PRO A 39 -12.81 11.91 8.15
C PRO A 39 -11.50 12.08 8.92
N GLY A 40 -10.63 13.01 8.50
CA GLY A 40 -9.39 13.35 9.16
C GLY A 40 -8.24 12.37 8.87
N ALA A 41 -7.02 12.84 9.12
CA ALA A 41 -5.79 12.10 8.82
C ALA A 41 -5.73 10.73 9.50
N ALA A 42 -6.26 10.59 10.72
CA ALA A 42 -6.26 9.33 11.45
C ALA A 42 -7.11 8.25 10.74
N PHE A 43 -8.30 8.61 10.22
CA PHE A 43 -9.14 7.67 9.47
C PHE A 43 -8.49 7.27 8.15
N THR A 44 -7.93 8.25 7.43
CA THR A 44 -7.20 7.99 6.17
C THR A 44 -6.02 7.05 6.41
N ALA A 45 -5.24 7.25 7.46
CA ALA A 45 -4.12 6.38 7.81
C ALA A 45 -4.58 4.95 8.14
N VAL A 46 -5.63 4.79 8.96
CA VAL A 46 -6.16 3.46 9.34
C VAL A 46 -6.70 2.72 8.12
N THR A 47 -7.43 3.40 7.24
CA THR A 47 -8.02 2.76 6.05
C THR A 47 -6.96 2.41 5.00
N GLN A 48 -5.90 3.23 4.85
CA GLN A 48 -4.71 2.86 4.06
C GLN A 48 -3.98 1.63 4.63
N LEU A 49 -3.86 1.53 5.95
CA LEU A 49 -3.32 0.31 6.57
C LEU A 49 -4.21 -0.91 6.29
N GLY A 50 -5.53 -0.72 6.24
CA GLY A 50 -6.48 -1.74 5.85
C GLY A 50 -6.29 -2.24 4.42
N THR A 51 -6.11 -1.33 3.45
CA THR A 51 -5.84 -1.71 2.05
C THR A 51 -4.47 -2.35 1.88
N LEU A 52 -3.44 -1.87 2.59
CA LEU A 52 -2.13 -2.52 2.65
C LEU A 52 -2.25 -3.95 3.19
N ALA A 53 -2.96 -4.14 4.30
CA ALA A 53 -3.18 -5.46 4.88
C ALA A 53 -3.92 -6.39 3.90
N ALA A 54 -4.90 -5.88 3.14
CA ALA A 54 -5.60 -6.65 2.12
C ALA A 54 -4.63 -7.17 1.04
N VAL A 55 -3.70 -6.33 0.55
CA VAL A 55 -2.67 -6.75 -0.43
C VAL A 55 -1.74 -7.81 0.16
N LEU A 56 -1.25 -7.59 1.38
CA LEU A 56 -0.35 -8.54 2.06
C LEU A 56 -1.02 -9.90 2.29
N LEU A 57 -2.30 -9.91 2.68
CA LEU A 57 -3.07 -11.13 2.88
C LEU A 57 -3.41 -11.84 1.57
N TYR A 58 -3.77 -11.09 0.53
CA TYR A 58 -4.08 -11.63 -0.79
C TYR A 58 -2.85 -12.28 -1.43
N PHE A 59 -1.71 -11.58 -1.46
CA PHE A 59 -0.46 -12.07 -2.03
C PHE A 59 0.42 -12.84 -1.04
N ARG A 60 -0.08 -13.22 0.14
CA ARG A 60 0.73 -13.87 1.20
C ARG A 60 1.51 -15.08 0.71
N ALA A 61 0.92 -15.90 -0.16
CA ALA A 61 1.54 -17.12 -0.67
C ALA A 61 2.67 -16.80 -1.65
N ASP A 62 2.43 -15.88 -2.58
CA ASP A 62 3.43 -15.41 -3.54
C ASP A 62 4.59 -14.69 -2.83
N LEU A 63 4.28 -13.80 -1.89
CA LEU A 63 5.29 -13.12 -1.07
C LEU A 63 6.14 -14.11 -0.28
N TRP A 64 5.53 -15.14 0.33
CA TRP A 64 6.28 -16.19 1.01
C TRP A 64 7.16 -17.00 0.06
N ARG A 65 6.65 -17.34 -1.14
CA ARG A 65 7.42 -18.07 -2.15
C ARG A 65 8.62 -17.25 -2.61
N ILE A 66 8.40 -15.99 -3.00
CA ILE A 66 9.44 -15.04 -3.41
C ILE A 66 10.49 -14.89 -2.31
N ALA A 67 10.07 -14.62 -1.07
CA ALA A 67 10.99 -14.43 0.05
C ALA A 67 11.86 -15.67 0.32
N ARG A 68 11.28 -16.88 0.24
CA ARG A 68 12.03 -18.14 0.44
C ARG A 68 13.03 -18.40 -0.68
N VAL A 69 12.62 -18.28 -1.95
CA VAL A 69 13.52 -18.54 -3.09
C VAL A 69 14.61 -17.48 -3.18
N TRP A 70 14.25 -16.21 -2.99
CA TRP A 70 15.22 -15.11 -2.94
C TRP A 70 16.25 -15.29 -1.82
N SER A 71 15.83 -15.58 -0.60
CA SER A 71 16.76 -15.79 0.53
C SER A 71 17.66 -17.01 0.33
N ALA A 72 17.14 -18.10 -0.24
CA ALA A 72 17.94 -19.27 -0.60
C ALA A 72 18.99 -18.95 -1.69
N SER A 73 18.64 -18.11 -2.67
CA SER A 73 19.53 -17.72 -3.78
C SER A 73 20.79 -16.95 -3.34
N LEU A 74 20.77 -16.37 -2.12
CA LEU A 74 21.95 -15.72 -1.54
C LEU A 74 23.07 -16.74 -1.26
N ARG A 75 22.70 -17.97 -0.86
CA ARG A 75 23.63 -19.07 -0.53
C ARG A 75 23.81 -20.07 -1.68
N ARG A 76 22.84 -20.15 -2.59
CA ARG A 76 22.79 -21.09 -3.72
C ARG A 76 22.76 -20.32 -5.04
N PRO A 77 23.92 -20.11 -5.69
CA PRO A 77 24.01 -19.35 -6.94
C PRO A 77 23.12 -19.90 -8.06
N GLU A 78 22.87 -21.20 -8.07
CA GLU A 78 22.00 -21.88 -9.04
C GLU A 78 20.54 -21.40 -9.00
N LEU A 79 20.06 -20.88 -7.86
CA LEU A 79 18.71 -20.34 -7.71
C LEU A 79 18.59 -18.88 -8.15
N ARG A 80 19.69 -18.19 -8.51
CA ARG A 80 19.65 -16.77 -8.85
C ARG A 80 18.98 -16.48 -10.20
N SER A 81 18.95 -17.47 -11.09
CA SER A 81 18.25 -17.37 -12.37
C SER A 81 16.74 -17.57 -12.24
N GLU A 82 16.27 -18.14 -11.13
CA GLU A 82 14.85 -18.35 -10.86
C GLU A 82 14.09 -17.03 -10.84
N LEU A 83 12.87 -17.04 -11.41
CA LEU A 83 12.04 -15.85 -11.50
C LEU A 83 11.73 -15.28 -10.12
N ASP A 84 11.39 -16.12 -9.14
CA ASP A 84 11.07 -15.70 -7.77
C ASP A 84 12.27 -15.05 -7.07
N ALA A 85 13.50 -15.51 -7.32
CA ALA A 85 14.71 -14.86 -6.79
C ALA A 85 14.93 -13.47 -7.41
N ARG A 86 14.74 -13.34 -8.72
CA ARG A 86 14.85 -12.05 -9.42
C ARG A 86 13.75 -11.08 -8.97
N MET A 87 12.53 -11.58 -8.78
CA MET A 87 11.40 -10.81 -8.25
C MET A 87 11.70 -10.22 -6.88
N GLY A 88 12.36 -10.97 -5.99
CA GLY A 88 12.81 -10.44 -4.69
C GLY A 88 13.71 -9.22 -4.84
N TRP A 89 14.68 -9.26 -5.75
CA TRP A 89 15.53 -8.11 -6.05
C TRP A 89 14.77 -6.96 -6.71
N TYR A 90 13.83 -7.23 -7.61
CA TYR A 90 13.01 -6.20 -8.23
C TYR A 90 12.13 -5.47 -7.22
N ILE A 91 11.57 -6.17 -6.25
CA ILE A 91 10.79 -5.55 -5.16
C ILE A 91 11.70 -4.66 -4.31
N ILE A 92 12.90 -5.13 -3.95
CA ILE A 92 13.85 -4.35 -3.15
C ILE A 92 14.28 -3.09 -3.91
N LEU A 93 14.73 -3.25 -5.17
CA LEU A 93 15.18 -2.13 -6.01
C LEU A 93 14.05 -1.16 -6.34
N GLY A 94 12.80 -1.63 -6.46
CA GLY A 94 11.63 -0.79 -6.69
C GLY A 94 11.19 0.00 -5.45
N THR A 95 11.41 -0.54 -4.25
CA THR A 95 10.98 0.10 -2.99
C THR A 95 12.04 1.06 -2.41
N ILE A 96 13.33 0.82 -2.65
CA ILE A 96 14.41 1.68 -2.14
C ILE A 96 14.23 3.16 -2.56
N PRO A 97 14.02 3.52 -3.84
CA PRO A 97 13.86 4.92 -4.23
C PRO A 97 12.68 5.59 -3.55
N ILE A 98 11.56 4.87 -3.39
CA ILE A 98 10.35 5.38 -2.73
C ILE A 98 10.65 5.66 -1.25
N GLY A 99 11.30 4.74 -0.54
CA GLY A 99 11.67 4.92 0.86
C GLY A 99 12.69 6.05 1.07
N VAL A 100 13.72 6.13 0.21
CA VAL A 100 14.73 7.19 0.27
C VAL A 100 14.10 8.55 0.01
N CYS A 101 13.34 8.69 -1.07
CA CYS A 101 12.66 9.95 -1.37
C CYS A 101 11.65 10.31 -0.27
N GLY A 102 10.90 9.34 0.26
CA GLY A 102 9.96 9.57 1.36
C GLY A 102 10.64 10.11 2.63
N LEU A 103 11.82 9.60 2.97
CA LEU A 103 12.59 10.09 4.13
C LEU A 103 13.26 11.44 3.88
N VAL A 104 13.82 11.66 2.69
CA VAL A 104 14.53 12.90 2.33
C VAL A 104 13.57 14.08 2.16
N PHE A 105 12.37 13.83 1.64
CA PHE A 105 11.37 14.86 1.35
C PHE A 105 10.22 14.91 2.35
N ALA A 106 10.33 14.25 3.50
CA ALA A 106 9.26 14.16 4.50
C ALA A 106 8.74 15.55 4.91
N ASP A 107 9.66 16.48 5.22
CA ASP A 107 9.32 17.83 5.67
C ASP A 107 8.57 18.64 4.59
N GLN A 108 8.89 18.46 3.31
CA GLN A 108 8.23 19.15 2.20
C GLN A 108 6.87 18.55 1.83
N ILE A 109 6.60 17.31 2.22
CA ILE A 109 5.33 16.62 1.98
C ILE A 109 4.32 16.95 3.08
N GLU A 110 4.80 17.11 4.32
CA GLU A 110 3.96 17.44 5.48
C GLU A 110 3.65 18.96 5.60
N SER A 111 4.46 19.83 4.99
CA SER A 111 4.30 21.30 4.98
C SER A 111 3.23 21.81 4.01
#